data_AF-A0A132C747-F1
#
_entry.id   AF-A0A132C747-F1
#
_cell.length_a   1.000
_cell.length_b   1.000
_cell.length_c   1.000
_cell.angle_alpha   90.00
_cell.angle_beta   90.00
_cell.angle_gamma   90.00
#
_symmetry.space_group_name_H-M   'P 1'
#
loop_
_entity.id
_entity.type
_entity.pdbx_description
1 polymer ?
#
loop_
_entity_poly.entity_id
_entity_poly.type
_entity_poly.pdbx_seq_one_letter_code
_entity_poly.pdbx_strand_id
1 'polypeptide(L)'
;MPRINALQHAGVPRRDTLPLRTVVRYERNQQLPSTPILVGKHIVMRRPLVDGVYTEYLIMYGNRIAARQISIPDESDCAAAINRLRAAMRPANDAARDAKEKTKKSRALTIREAA
;
A
#
# COMPACT_ATOMS: atom_id res chain seq x y z
N MET A 1 2.05 9.33 -34.44
CA MET A 1 1.86 10.01 -33.14
C MET A 1 0.42 10.50 -33.06
N PRO A 2 -0.40 10.08 -32.08
CA PRO A 2 -1.76 10.59 -31.99
C PRO A 2 -1.72 11.98 -31.35
N ARG A 3 -2.29 12.96 -32.06
CA ARG A 3 -2.53 14.31 -31.53
C ARG A 3 -3.61 14.20 -30.46
N ILE A 4 -3.30 14.65 -29.24
CA ILE A 4 -4.30 14.79 -28.19
C ILE A 4 -5.26 15.90 -28.65
N ASN A 5 -6.50 15.53 -28.96
CA ASN A 5 -7.54 16.49 -29.30
C ASN A 5 -7.75 17.42 -28.11
N ALA A 6 -7.54 18.72 -28.36
CA ALA A 6 -7.76 19.76 -27.38
C ALA A 6 -9.21 19.68 -26.86
N LEU A 7 -9.37 19.67 -25.54
CA LEU A 7 -10.67 19.72 -24.85
C LEU A 7 -11.48 20.92 -25.38
N GLN A 8 -12.63 20.62 -25.99
CA GLN A 8 -13.53 21.56 -26.67
C GLN A 8 -14.20 22.62 -25.77
N HIS A 9 -13.77 22.76 -24.51
CA HIS A 9 -14.34 23.71 -23.54
C HIS A 9 -13.38 24.84 -23.17
N ALA A 10 -12.23 24.93 -23.85
CA ALA A 10 -11.27 26.01 -23.66
C ALA A 10 -11.78 27.32 -24.31
N GLY A 11 -12.69 28.03 -23.62
CA GLY A 11 -12.89 29.45 -23.90
C GLY A 11 -14.33 29.91 -24.03
N VAL A 12 -15.16 29.68 -23.02
CA VAL A 12 -16.20 30.68 -22.73
C VAL A 12 -15.55 31.75 -21.85
N PRO A 13 -15.34 32.98 -22.33
CA PRO A 13 -14.73 34.03 -21.54
C PRO A 13 -15.68 34.44 -20.40
N ARG A 14 -15.45 33.91 -19.20
CA ARG A 14 -16.08 34.42 -17.98
C ARG A 14 -15.34 35.69 -17.60
N ARG A 15 -15.98 36.85 -17.76
CA ARG A 15 -15.38 38.19 -17.61
C ARG A 15 -14.76 38.45 -16.23
N ASP A 16 -15.21 37.73 -15.20
CA ASP A 16 -14.89 38.07 -13.80
C ASP A 16 -14.00 37.05 -13.09
N THR A 17 -13.46 36.05 -13.80
CA THR A 17 -12.57 35.03 -13.20
C THR A 17 -11.30 34.85 -14.03
N LEU A 18 -10.14 35.07 -13.40
CA LEU A 18 -8.84 34.70 -13.97
C LEU A 18 -8.81 33.17 -14.22
N PRO A 19 -8.64 32.70 -15.47
CA PRO A 19 -8.58 31.28 -15.74
C PRO A 19 -7.26 30.69 -15.21
N LEU A 20 -7.34 29.85 -14.18
CA LEU A 20 -6.17 29.11 -13.70
C LEU A 20 -5.88 27.96 -14.67
N ARG A 21 -4.81 28.07 -15.47
CA ARG A 21 -4.27 26.95 -16.25
C ARG A 21 -3.06 26.37 -15.54
N THR A 22 -3.22 25.18 -14.96
CA THR A 22 -2.08 24.38 -14.48
C THR A 22 -1.56 23.52 -15.62
N VAL A 23 -0.33 23.79 -16.06
CA VAL A 23 0.39 22.95 -17.03
C VAL A 23 1.40 22.13 -16.25
N VAL A 24 1.09 20.85 -16.02
CA VAL A 24 2.05 19.92 -15.40
C VAL A 24 2.89 19.32 -16.52
N ARG A 25 4.18 19.65 -16.56
CA ARG A 25 5.15 19.03 -17.48
C ARG A 25 5.56 17.69 -16.90
N TYR A 26 5.10 16.60 -17.52
CA TYR A 26 5.49 15.24 -17.15
C TYR A 26 6.69 14.80 -17.98
N GLU A 27 7.85 14.67 -17.34
CA GLU A 27 9.07 14.16 -17.96
C GLU A 27 9.06 12.62 -17.93
N ARG A 28 8.69 11.99 -19.05
CA ARG A 28 8.55 10.53 -19.17
C ARG A 28 9.82 9.76 -18.76
N ASN A 29 10.99 10.32 -19.03
CA ASN A 29 12.28 9.67 -18.79
C ASN A 29 12.85 9.98 -17.41
N GLN A 30 12.20 10.85 -16.62
CA GLN A 30 12.66 11.17 -15.28
C GLN A 30 12.24 10.06 -14.32
N GLN A 31 13.21 9.53 -13.56
CA GLN A 31 12.92 8.51 -12.56
C GLN A 31 12.01 9.11 -11.47
N LEU A 32 10.79 8.56 -11.38
CA LEU A 32 9.85 8.91 -10.33
C LEU A 32 10.42 8.50 -8.97
N PRO A 33 10.14 9.26 -7.90
CA PRO A 33 10.74 8.99 -6.60
C PRO A 33 10.22 7.65 -6.05
N SER A 34 11.16 6.75 -5.78
CA SER A 34 10.95 5.44 -5.16
C SER A 34 11.24 5.44 -3.66
N THR A 35 11.61 6.59 -3.11
CA THR A 35 11.94 6.74 -1.70
C THR A 35 10.71 6.47 -0.84
N PRO A 36 10.85 5.72 0.26
CA PRO A 36 9.75 5.55 1.21
C PRO A 36 9.41 6.88 1.85
N ILE A 37 8.13 7.07 2.14
CA ILE A 37 7.61 8.24 2.86
C ILE A 37 7.06 7.79 4.21
N LEU A 38 7.09 8.73 5.16
CA LEU A 38 6.43 8.56 6.45
C LEU A 38 5.07 9.25 6.40
N VAL A 39 4.02 8.51 6.70
CA VAL A 39 2.65 9.02 6.89
C VAL A 39 2.31 8.83 8.36
N GLY A 40 2.44 9.92 9.14
CA GLY A 40 2.38 9.84 10.60
C GLY A 40 3.43 8.87 11.14
N LYS A 41 2.98 7.81 11.81
CA LYS A 41 3.85 6.72 12.31
C LYS A 41 4.17 5.62 11.29
N HIS A 42 3.50 5.61 10.13
CA HIS A 42 3.53 4.48 9.20
C HIS A 42 4.53 4.69 8.06
N ILE A 43 5.22 3.62 7.67
CA ILE A 43 6.12 3.61 6.52
C ILE A 43 5.30 3.22 5.29
N VAL A 44 5.38 4.04 4.24
CA VAL A 44 4.73 3.79 2.96
C VAL A 44 5.80 3.79 1.87
N MET A 45 6.00 2.66 1.20
CA MET A 45 6.92 2.59 0.07
C MET A 45 6.26 3.11 -1.20
N ARG A 46 7.04 3.79 -2.03
CA ARG A 46 6.62 4.31 -3.32
C ARG A 46 7.16 3.43 -4.43
N ARG A 47 6.26 2.94 -5.28
CA ARG A 47 6.60 2.15 -6.46
C ARG A 47 6.01 2.83 -7.69
N PRO A 48 6.81 3.58 -8.44
CA PRO A 48 6.40 4.06 -9.75
C PRO A 48 5.99 2.90 -10.67
N LEU A 49 4.87 3.03 -11.39
CA LEU A 49 4.53 2.06 -12.42
C LEU A 49 5.39 2.29 -13.66
N VAL A 50 5.84 1.20 -14.29
CA VAL A 50 6.58 1.25 -15.55
C VAL A 50 5.67 1.87 -16.62
N ASP A 51 6.20 2.82 -17.38
CA ASP A 51 5.52 3.54 -18.47
C ASP A 51 4.29 4.36 -18.07
N GLY A 52 4.11 4.63 -16.77
CA GLY A 52 2.92 5.29 -16.23
C GLY A 52 3.20 6.58 -15.45
N VAL A 53 2.18 7.45 -15.37
CA VAL A 53 2.20 8.68 -14.54
C VAL A 53 1.97 8.36 -13.06
N TYR A 54 1.38 7.20 -12.76
CA TYR A 54 0.96 6.84 -11.42
C TYR A 54 2.08 6.21 -10.60
N THR A 55 2.04 6.48 -9.29
CA THR A 55 2.87 5.82 -8.28
C THR A 55 1.98 4.95 -7.42
N GLU A 56 2.34 3.68 -7.27
CA GLU A 56 1.72 2.78 -6.31
C GLU A 56 2.31 3.02 -4.92
N TYR A 57 1.45 3.25 -3.94
CA TYR A 57 1.80 3.40 -2.54
C TYR A 57 1.55 2.07 -1.82
N LEU A 58 2.60 1.53 -1.23
CA LEU A 58 2.62 0.26 -0.52
C LEU A 58 2.67 0.54 0.98
N ILE A 59 1.57 0.28 1.69
CA ILE A 59 1.52 0.47 3.14
C ILE A 59 2.28 -0.68 3.80
N MET A 60 3.34 -0.37 4.54
CA MET A 60 4.22 -1.37 5.12
C MET A 60 3.88 -1.66 6.58
N TYR A 61 3.95 -2.94 6.93
CA TYR A 61 3.94 -3.44 8.31
C TYR A 61 5.18 -4.30 8.55
N GLY A 62 6.25 -3.68 9.06
CA GLY A 62 7.57 -4.32 9.13
C GLY A 62 8.04 -4.70 7.72
N ASN A 63 8.26 -5.99 7.48
CA ASN A 63 8.67 -6.52 6.17
C ASN A 63 7.49 -7.04 5.30
N ARG A 64 6.25 -6.77 5.69
CA ARG A 64 5.05 -7.21 4.95
C ARG A 64 4.29 -6.01 4.40
N ILE A 65 3.72 -6.18 3.21
CA ILE A 65 2.82 -5.19 2.60
C ILE A 65 1.42 -5.42 3.16
N ALA A 66 0.84 -4.41 3.80
CA ALA A 66 -0.51 -4.45 4.35
C ALA A 66 -1.58 -4.12 3.31
N ALA A 67 -1.32 -3.12 2.46
CA ALA A 67 -2.21 -2.72 1.37
C ALA A 67 -1.42 -2.02 0.27
N ARG A 68 -2.05 -1.91 -0.91
CA ARG A 68 -1.52 -1.25 -2.10
C ARG A 68 -2.59 -0.32 -2.65
N GLN A 69 -2.24 0.91 -3.01
CA GLN A 69 -3.18 1.88 -3.58
C GLN A 69 -2.49 2.91 -4.47
N ILE A 70 -3.25 3.60 -5.32
CA ILE A 70 -2.71 4.59 -6.29
C ILE A 70 -2.65 6.00 -5.68
N SER A 71 -3.58 6.32 -4.78
CA SER A 71 -3.58 7.60 -4.05
C SER A 71 -2.62 7.56 -2.86
N ILE A 72 -2.10 8.72 -2.48
CA ILE A 72 -1.35 8.87 -1.23
C ILE A 72 -2.31 8.51 -0.07
N PRO A 73 -1.96 7.55 0.79
CA PRO A 73 -2.79 7.20 1.94
C PRO A 73 -2.72 8.26 3.02
N ASP A 74 -3.84 8.42 3.74
CA ASP A 74 -3.86 9.12 5.01
C ASP A 74 -3.45 8.18 6.16
N GLU A 75 -3.21 8.76 7.34
CA GLU A 75 -2.79 7.99 8.52
C GLU A 75 -3.86 6.98 8.95
N SER A 76 -5.15 7.34 8.85
CA SER A 76 -6.28 6.46 9.14
C SER A 76 -6.33 5.24 8.22
N ASP A 77 -6.04 5.41 6.94
CA ASP A 77 -6.04 4.34 5.94
C ASP A 77 -4.90 3.35 6.22
N CYS A 78 -3.73 3.88 6.58
CA CYS A 78 -2.59 3.07 6.99
C CYS A 78 -2.92 2.22 8.23
N ALA A 79 -3.52 2.83 9.25
CA ALA A 79 -3.91 2.13 10.47
C ALA A 79 -4.97 1.04 10.20
N ALA A 80 -5.97 1.35 9.38
CA ALA A 80 -7.01 0.39 9.02
C ALA A 80 -6.45 -0.80 8.23
N ALA A 81 -5.58 -0.56 7.25
CA ALA A 81 -4.93 -1.61 6.47
C ALA A 81 -4.09 -2.55 7.35
N ILE A 82 -3.31 -2.00 8.27
CA ILE A 82 -2.49 -2.78 9.20
C ILE A 82 -3.36 -3.61 10.14
N ASN A 83 -4.46 -3.03 10.64
CA ASN A 83 -5.37 -3.76 11.53
C ASN A 83 -6.06 -4.92 10.80
N ARG A 84 -6.47 -4.74 9.54
CA ARG A 84 -7.00 -5.83 8.70
C ARG A 84 -5.95 -6.92 8.47
N LEU A 85 -4.71 -6.54 8.16
CA LEU A 85 -3.60 -7.48 7.99
C LEU A 85 -3.34 -8.29 9.27
N ARG A 86 -3.32 -7.64 10.44
CA ARG A 86 -3.16 -8.30 11.73
C ARG A 86 -4.33 -9.24 12.03
N ALA A 87 -5.56 -8.81 11.77
CA ALA A 87 -6.75 -9.65 11.97
C ALA A 87 -6.67 -10.92 11.11
N ALA A 88 -6.20 -10.81 9.86
CA ALA A 88 -5.98 -11.97 8.99
C ALA A 88 -4.86 -12.90 9.47
N MET A 89 -3.83 -12.38 10.16
CA MET A 89 -2.72 -13.19 10.68
C MET A 89 -3.02 -13.89 12.01
N ARG A 90 -3.95 -13.37 12.82
CA ARG A 90 -4.36 -13.97 14.09
C ARG A 90 -4.75 -15.46 13.98
N PRO A 91 -5.68 -15.87 13.11
CA PRO A 91 -6.08 -17.28 13.03
C PRO A 91 -4.93 -18.22 12.62
N ALA A 92 -4.01 -17.75 11.77
CA ALA A 92 -2.83 -18.52 11.39
C ALA A 92 -1.84 -18.70 12.56
N ASN A 93 -1.69 -17.68 13.39
CA ASN A 93 -0.86 -17.74 14.59
C ASN A 93 -1.49 -18.63 15.67
N ASP A 94 -2.81 -18.57 15.84
CA ASP A 94 -3.53 -19.39 16.81
C ASP A 94 -3.45 -20.87 16.42
N ALA A 95 -3.69 -21.20 15.15
CA ALA A 95 -3.50 -22.57 14.64
C ALA A 95 -2.06 -23.09 14.80
N ALA A 96 -1.05 -22.23 14.60
CA ALA A 96 0.34 -22.59 14.82
C ALA A 96 0.68 -22.81 16.31
N ARG A 97 0.02 -22.11 17.22
CA ARG A 97 0.15 -22.33 18.67
C ARG A 97 -0.51 -23.64 19.10
N ASP A 98 -1.72 -23.90 18.62
CA ASP A 98 -2.45 -25.14 18.89
C ASP A 98 -1.69 -26.36 18.38
N ALA A 99 -1.10 -26.27 17.18
CA ALA A 99 -0.26 -27.32 16.64
C ALA A 99 0.97 -27.59 17.53
N LYS A 100 1.67 -26.54 17.97
CA LYS A 100 2.82 -26.67 18.88
C LYS A 100 2.42 -27.28 20.24
N GLU A 101 1.24 -26.94 20.77
CA GLU A 101 0.77 -27.49 22.03
C GLU A 101 0.42 -28.98 21.91
N LYS A 102 -0.23 -29.38 20.80
CA LYS A 102 -0.52 -30.80 20.52
C LYS A 102 0.75 -31.64 20.40
N THR A 103 1.80 -31.13 19.74
CA THR A 103 3.09 -31.84 19.63
C THR A 103 3.80 -31.98 20.98
N LYS A 104 3.65 -31.01 21.89
CA LYS A 104 4.20 -31.14 23.25
C LYS A 104 3.48 -32.20 24.08
N LYS A 105 2.15 -32.28 23.97
CA LYS A 105 1.33 -33.26 24.71
C LYS A 105 1.56 -34.69 24.23
N SER A 106 1.70 -34.92 22.92
CA SER A 106 1.99 -36.26 22.39
C SER A 106 3.33 -36.80 22.85
N ARG A 107 4.36 -35.95 22.93
CA ARG A 107 5.71 -36.33 23.37
C ARG A 107 5.78 -36.67 24.87
N ALA A 108 4.90 -36.08 25.69
CA ALA A 108 4.82 -36.37 27.12
C ALA A 108 4.16 -37.74 27.42
N LEU A 109 3.24 -38.20 26.55
CA LEU A 109 2.61 -39.51 26.66
C LEU A 109 3.60 -40.64 26.29
N THR A 110 4.44 -40.44 25.26
CA THR A 110 5.40 -41.46 24.82
C THR A 110 6.50 -41.76 25.84
N ILE A 111 6.83 -40.81 26.72
CA ILE A 111 7.88 -40.99 27.75
C ILE A 111 7.35 -41.82 28.93
N ARG A 112 6.03 -41.83 29.18
CA ARG A 112 5.43 -42.56 30.31
C ARG A 112 5.22 -44.06 30.05
N GLU A 113 5.19 -44.50 28.79
CA GLU A 113 5.10 -45.93 28.44
C GLU A 113 6.46 -46.64 28.43
N ALA A 114 7.57 -45.92 28.61
CA ALA A 114 8.93 -46.47 28.53
C ALA A 114 9.67 -46.54 29.89
N ALA A 115 8.97 -46.46 31.02
CA ALA A 115 9.54 -46.48 32.37
C ALA A 115 8.98 -47.64 33.21
#